data_AF-A0A8K0CKN7-F1
#
_entry.id   AF-A0A8K0CKN7-F1
#
_cell.length_a   1.000
_cell.length_b   1.000
_cell.length_c   1.000
_cell.angle_alpha   90.00
_cell.angle_beta   90.00
_cell.angle_gamma   90.00
#
_symmetry.space_group_name_H-M   'P 1'
#
loop_
_entity.id
_entity.type
_entity.pdbx_description
1 polymer ?
#
loop_
_entity_poly.entity_id
_entity_poly.type
_entity_poly.pdbx_seq_one_letter_code
_entity_poly.pdbx_strand_id
1 'polypeptide(L)' 'LRFGLLQAKVGLAVLLKNYRFTLNPRTRSPLLVDPKTFIMSPVGSVWLNAEKLTP' A
#
# COMPACT_ATOMS: atom_id res chain seq x y z
N LEU A 1 18.77 11.78 4.18
CA LEU A 1 17.87 10.60 4.10
C LEU A 1 17.34 10.06 5.45
N ARG A 2 17.85 10.48 6.62
CA ARG A 2 17.35 9.99 7.92
C ARG A 2 15.95 10.52 8.28
N PHE A 3 15.69 11.78 7.97
CA PHE A 3 14.39 12.41 8.23
C PHE A 3 13.26 11.86 7.35
N GLY A 4 13.51 11.65 6.06
CA GLY A 4 12.50 11.06 5.15
C GLY A 4 12.09 9.65 5.56
N LEU A 5 13.04 8.83 6.03
CA LEU A 5 12.73 7.50 6.55
C LEU A 5 11.89 7.58 7.84
N LEU A 6 12.20 8.52 8.73
CA LEU A 6 11.40 8.76 9.93
C LEU A 6 9.97 9.19 9.57
N GLN A 7 9.81 10.14 8.65
CA GLN A 7 8.50 10.60 8.18
C GLN A 7 7.69 9.45 7.57
N ALA A 8 8.30 8.62 6.72
CA ALA A 8 7.64 7.46 6.13
C ALA A 8 7.19 6.44 7.19
N LYS A 9 8.04 6.15 8.19
CA LYS A 9 7.71 5.24 9.29
C LYS A 9 6.58 5.78 10.17
N VAL A 10 6.63 7.05 10.55
CA VAL A 10 5.58 7.69 11.35
C VAL A 10 4.27 7.72 10.58
N GLY A 11 4.29 8.12 9.31
CA GLY A 11 3.11 8.10 8.44
C GLY A 11 2.49 6.71 8.35
N LEU A 12 3.31 5.68 8.11
CA LEU A 12 2.84 4.30 8.06
C LEU A 12 2.27 3.82 9.40
N ALA A 13 2.94 4.13 10.52
CA ALA A 13 2.47 3.77 11.84
C ALA A 13 1.12 4.42 12.19
N VAL A 14 0.93 5.69 11.84
CA VAL A 14 -0.35 6.40 12.04
C VAL A 14 -1.44 5.81 11.16
N LEU A 15 -1.14 5.46 9.91
CA LEU A 15 -2.10 4.80 9.01
C LEU A 15 -2.54 3.46 9.57
N LEU A 16 -1.61 2.59 9.98
CA LEU A 16 -1.92 1.28 10.54
C LEU A 16 -2.64 1.37 11.90
N LYS A 17 -2.40 2.43 12.68
CA LYS A 17 -3.09 2.66 13.95
C LYS A 17 -4.56 3.04 13.75
N ASN A 18 -4.88 3.82 12.71
CA ASN A 18 -6.22 4.39 12.53
C ASN A 18 -7.04 3.67 11.44
N TYR A 19 -6.41 2.90 10.57
CA TYR A 19 -7.06 2.23 9.44
C TYR A 19 -6.69 0.76 9.37
N ARG A 20 -7.68 -0.08 9.05
CA ARG A 20 -7.50 -1.46 8.62
C ARG A 20 -7.46 -1.49 7.10
N PHE A 21 -6.39 -2.04 6.55
CA PHE A 21 -6.25 -2.22 5.11
C PHE A 21 -6.60 -3.66 4.74
N THR A 22 -7.48 -3.84 3.76
CA THR A 22 -7.78 -5.15 3.16
C THR A 22 -7.57 -5.10 1.65
N LEU A 23 -7.25 -6.24 1.04
CA LEU A 23 -7.08 -6.32 -0.41
C LEU A 23 -8.43 -6.06 -1.09
N ASN A 24 -8.50 -5.06 -1.96
CA ASN A 24 -9.72 -4.82 -2.72
C ASN A 24 -9.84 -5.90 -3.82
N PRO A 25 -11.04 -6.48 -4.05
CA PRO A 25 -11.27 -7.47 -5.11
C PRO A 25 -10.90 -7.02 -6.52
N ARG A 26 -10.76 -5.70 -6.76
CA ARG A 26 -10.27 -5.13 -8.03
C ARG A 26 -8.78 -5.40 -8.27
N THR A 27 -8.02 -5.72 -7.23
CA THR A 27 -6.61 -6.08 -7.36
C THR A 27 -6.51 -7.53 -7.79
N ARG A 28 -5.89 -7.78 -8.95
CA ARG A 28 -5.60 -9.15 -9.40
C ARG A 28 -4.58 -9.79 -8.46
N SER A 29 -5.01 -10.84 -7.76
CA SER A 29 -4.14 -11.73 -6.98
C SER A 29 -3.97 -13.05 -7.73
N PRO A 30 -2.75 -13.59 -7.90
CA PRO A 30 -1.46 -13.11 -7.38
C PRO A 30 -0.95 -11.83 -8.06
N LEU A 31 -0.21 -11.00 -7.32
CA LEU A 31 0.45 -9.81 -7.85
C LEU A 31 1.53 -10.24 -8.86
N LEU A 32 1.20 -10.18 -10.15
CA LEU A 32 2.15 -10.43 -11.23
C LEU A 32 3.00 -9.18 -11.41
N VAL A 33 4.33 -9.31 -11.49
CA VAL A 33 5.21 -8.16 -11.78
C VAL A 33 5.14 -7.86 -13.27
N ASP A 34 4.98 -6.59 -13.64
CA ASP A 34 4.92 -6.17 -15.03
C ASP A 34 6.33 -6.10 -15.62
N PRO A 35 6.65 -6.96 -16.61
CA PRO A 35 7.99 -7.01 -17.19
C PRO A 35 8.28 -5.82 -18.11
N LYS A 36 7.29 -4.96 -18.40
CA LYS A 36 7.46 -3.78 -19.27
C LYS A 36 7.87 -2.53 -18.50
N THR A 37 7.72 -2.52 -17.19
CA THR A 37 8.14 -1.40 -16.34
C THR A 37 9.56 -1.60 -15.83
N PHE A 38 10.39 -0.56 -15.96
CA PHE A 38 11.75 -0.53 -15.42
C PHE A 38 11.77 -0.60 -13.88
N ILE A 39 10.69 -0.16 -13.24
CA ILE A 39 10.47 -0.29 -11.79
C ILE A 39 9.61 -1.52 -11.49
N MET A 40 9.89 -2.20 -10.38
CA MET A 40 9.09 -3.34 -9.91
C MET A 40 7.67 -2.88 -9.57
N SER A 41 6.78 -2.99 -10.55
CA SER A 41 5.38 -2.63 -10.47
C SER A 41 4.52 -3.85 -10.78
N PRO A 42 3.37 -4.01 -10.11
CA PRO A 42 2.45 -5.07 -10.47
C PRO A 42 1.77 -4.77 -11.82
N VAL A 43 1.35 -5.82 -12.52
CA VAL A 43 0.54 -5.73 -13.75
C VAL A 43 -0.81 -5.13 -13.38
N GLY A 44 -1.05 -3.90 -13.83
CA GLY A 44 -2.28 -3.14 -13.53
C GLY A 44 -2.14 -2.27 -12.28
N SER A 45 -3.25 -2.10 -11.55
CA SER A 45 -3.32 -1.20 -10.38
C SER A 45 -3.52 -1.98 -9.09
N VAL A 46 -2.89 -1.51 -8.01
CA VAL A 46 -3.12 -2.04 -6.65
C VAL A 46 -4.18 -1.22 -5.96
N TRP A 47 -5.26 -1.88 -5.57
CA TRP A 47 -6.36 -1.33 -4.82
C TRP A 47 -6.39 -1.94 -3.42
N LEU A 48 -6.44 -1.08 -2.41
CA LEU A 48 -6.63 -1.44 -1.02
C LEU A 48 -7.91 -0.77 -0.50
N ASN A 49 -8.70 -1.49 0.27
CA ASN A 49 -9.78 -0.90 1.05
C ASN A 49 -9.18 -0.37 2.34
N ALA A 50 -9.49 0.88 2.70
CA ALA A 50 -9.09 1.47 3.98
C ALA A 50 -10.34 1.67 4.85
N GLU A 51 -10.46 0.87 5.90
CA GLU A 51 -11.56 0.95 6.87
C GLU A 51 -11.05 1.67 8.12
N LYS A 52 -11.71 2.76 8.55
CA LYS A 52 -11.31 3.47 9.77
C LYS A 52 -11.58 2.57 11.00
N LEU A 53 -10.57 2.36 11.83
CA LEU A 53 -10.65 1.51 13.04
C LEU A 53 -11.36 2.21 14.20
N THR A 54 -11.40 3.53 14.20
CA THR A 54 -12.08 4.36 15.18
C THR A 54 -13.28 5.08 14.55
N PRO A 55 -14.46 5.12 15.19
CA PRO A 55 -15.53 6.04 14.77
C PRO A 55 -15.03 7.49 14.75
#